data_AF-A0AAD6UBZ8-F1
#
_entry.id   AF-A0AAD6UBZ8-F1
#
_cell.length_a   1.000
_cell.length_b   1.000
_cell.length_c   1.000
_cell.angle_alpha   90.00
_cell.angle_beta   90.00
_cell.angle_gamma   90.00
#
_symmetry.space_group_name_H-M   'P 1'
#
loop_
_entity.id
_entity.type
_entity.pdbx_description
1 polymer ?
#
loop_
_entity_poly.entity_id
_entity_poly.type
_entity_poly.pdbx_seq_one_letter_code
_entity_poly.pdbx_strand_id
1 'polypeptide(L)'
;VEDLQMRICACSPAAVQLMQFGAFPCAPILPSLAVDLRVLEFARNLFLQVAPNNTAFSTTLERCLGGMGFQLQHQNSLRRRFGNCLLWYIHLRSEFKAHYGKLVEAARIEHLGLPESPPADERTPLPTPPRAATPEDNRATSPSPAERGRTSTTPPPSPRQHGRKRRREETPPVVPSPFPEPPPRTRACEYLRRRCPACFGNLKRDPAML
;
A
#
# COMPACT_ATOMS: atom_id res chain seq x y z
N VAL A 1 -13.49 -5.48 -6.56
CA VAL A 1 -12.23 -6.00 -7.14
C VAL A 1 -12.22 -5.54 -8.57
N GLU A 2 -11.20 -4.78 -8.94
CA GLU A 2 -11.08 -4.14 -10.25
C GLU A 2 -9.84 -4.69 -10.95
N ASP A 3 -9.93 -4.88 -12.26
CA ASP A 3 -8.80 -5.31 -13.08
C ASP A 3 -7.97 -4.11 -13.50
N LEU A 4 -6.67 -4.14 -13.21
CA LEU A 4 -5.72 -3.09 -13.57
C LEU A 4 -4.72 -3.61 -14.60
N GLN A 5 -4.69 -3.00 -15.77
CA GLN A 5 -3.67 -3.27 -16.80
C GLN A 5 -2.52 -2.28 -16.67
N MET A 6 -1.30 -2.80 -16.63
CA MET A 6 -0.10 -1.98 -16.43
C MET A 6 1.09 -2.49 -17.25
N ARG A 7 1.91 -1.55 -17.73
CA ARG A 7 3.04 -1.85 -18.62
C ARG A 7 4.33 -1.93 -17.80
N ILE A 8 4.79 -3.14 -17.51
CA ILE A 8 5.99 -3.36 -16.70
C ILE A 8 7.25 -3.26 -17.59
N CYS A 9 8.20 -2.40 -17.21
CA CYS A 9 9.54 -2.32 -17.80
C CYS A 9 10.60 -2.31 -16.69
N ALA A 10 11.87 -2.53 -17.05
CA ALA A 10 13.00 -2.32 -16.14
C ALA A 10 13.05 -0.88 -15.57
N CYS A 11 12.55 0.09 -16.35
CA CYS A 11 12.49 1.50 -15.99
C CYS A 11 11.34 1.89 -15.04
N SER A 12 10.36 1.02 -14.90
CA SER A 12 9.11 1.26 -14.20
C SER A 12 8.57 -0.09 -13.75
N PRO A 13 9.09 -0.60 -12.63
CA PRO A 13 8.63 -1.86 -12.05
C PRO A 13 7.16 -1.79 -11.65
N ALA A 14 6.48 -2.94 -11.62
CA ALA A 14 5.07 -3.02 -11.24
C ALA A 14 4.79 -2.37 -9.87
N ALA A 15 5.66 -2.62 -8.89
CA ALA A 15 5.50 -2.05 -7.55
C ALA A 15 5.48 -0.51 -7.55
N VAL A 16 6.33 0.14 -8.35
CA VAL A 16 6.41 1.61 -8.41
C VAL A 16 5.15 2.20 -9.04
N GLN A 17 4.67 1.60 -10.13
CA GLN A 17 3.44 2.05 -10.78
C GLN A 17 2.23 1.87 -9.88
N LEU A 18 2.09 0.72 -9.21
CA LEU A 18 0.99 0.49 -8.27
C LEU A 18 0.98 1.53 -7.15
N MET A 19 2.15 1.85 -6.60
CA MET A 19 2.28 2.89 -5.56
C MET A 19 1.81 4.26 -6.05
N GLN A 20 2.08 4.61 -7.31
CA GLN A 20 1.57 5.84 -7.93
C GLN A 20 0.04 5.83 -8.09
N PHE A 21 -0.56 4.66 -8.28
CA PHE A 21 -2.02 4.48 -8.29
C PHE A 21 -2.63 4.38 -6.88
N GLY A 22 -1.84 4.50 -5.81
CA GLY A 22 -2.32 4.38 -4.43
C GLY A 22 -2.59 2.95 -3.98
N ALA A 23 -2.08 1.95 -4.71
CA ALA A 23 -2.21 0.53 -4.39
C ALA A 23 -0.84 -0.10 -4.09
N PHE A 24 -0.82 -1.12 -3.26
CA PHE A 24 0.39 -1.80 -2.85
C PHE A 24 0.38 -3.26 -3.32
N PRO A 25 1.44 -3.73 -4.01
CA PRO A 25 1.49 -5.09 -4.54
C PRO A 25 1.57 -6.17 -3.46
N CYS A 26 0.99 -7.35 -3.72
CA CYS A 26 1.17 -8.52 -2.87
C CYS A 26 2.55 -9.18 -3.00
N ALA A 27 3.27 -8.88 -4.09
CA ALA A 27 4.61 -9.37 -4.35
C ALA A 27 5.41 -8.33 -5.14
N PRO A 28 6.71 -8.16 -4.87
CA PRO A 28 7.51 -7.08 -5.46
C PRO A 28 7.78 -7.24 -6.97
N ILE A 29 7.91 -8.49 -7.44
CA ILE A 29 8.35 -8.79 -8.82
C ILE A 29 7.15 -9.06 -9.74
N LEU A 30 6.17 -9.85 -9.28
CA LEU A 30 5.00 -10.23 -10.07
C LEU A 30 3.73 -10.23 -9.19
N PRO A 31 3.11 -9.05 -8.97
CA PRO A 31 1.92 -8.96 -8.15
C PRO A 31 0.72 -9.57 -8.86
N SER A 32 0.03 -10.49 -8.19
CA SER A 32 -1.27 -11.03 -8.62
C SER A 32 -2.46 -10.28 -8.02
N LEU A 33 -2.20 -9.44 -7.02
CA LEU A 33 -3.17 -8.60 -6.33
C LEU A 33 -2.45 -7.34 -5.86
N ALA A 34 -3.15 -6.23 -5.90
CA ALA A 34 -2.76 -5.02 -5.20
C ALA A 34 -3.87 -4.61 -4.24
N VAL A 35 -3.49 -4.03 -3.10
CA VAL A 35 -4.42 -3.58 -2.06
C VAL A 35 -4.25 -2.08 -1.87
N ASP A 36 -5.34 -1.33 -1.79
CA ASP A 36 -5.32 0.12 -1.55
C ASP A 36 -4.52 0.47 -0.28
N LEU A 37 -3.66 1.47 -0.37
CA LEU A 37 -2.78 1.90 0.72
C LEU A 37 -3.56 2.28 1.99
N ARG A 38 -4.77 2.84 1.86
CA ARG A 38 -5.62 3.23 2.98
C ARG A 38 -6.15 2.00 3.73
N VAL A 39 -6.46 0.92 3.00
CA VAL A 39 -6.88 -0.35 3.60
C VAL A 39 -5.72 -0.98 4.37
N LEU A 40 -4.50 -0.90 3.83
CA LEU A 40 -3.31 -1.39 4.53
C LEU A 40 -2.97 -0.56 5.76
N GLU A 41 -3.10 0.77 5.68
CA GLU A 41 -2.91 1.64 6.83
C GLU A 41 -3.96 1.39 7.92
N PHE A 42 -5.23 1.24 7.53
CA PHE A 42 -6.30 0.86 8.44
C PHE A 42 -6.00 -0.47 9.15
N ALA A 43 -5.66 -1.51 8.39
CA ALA A 43 -5.37 -2.82 8.96
C ALA A 43 -4.14 -2.81 9.87
N ARG A 44 -3.10 -2.04 9.51
CA ARG A 44 -1.93 -1.85 10.38
C ARG A 44 -2.34 -1.18 11.69
N ASN A 45 -3.08 -0.08 11.63
CA ASN A 45 -3.51 0.64 12.84
C ASN A 45 -4.43 -0.22 13.71
N LEU A 46 -5.32 -1.01 13.10
CA LEU A 46 -6.14 -1.99 13.80
C LEU A 46 -5.27 -3.03 14.54
N PHE A 47 -4.24 -3.57 13.88
CA PHE A 47 -3.36 -4.58 14.48
C PHE A 47 -2.36 -4.03 15.51
N LEU A 48 -2.28 -2.71 15.67
CA LEU A 48 -1.61 -2.10 16.81
C LEU A 48 -2.49 -2.08 18.07
N GLN A 49 -3.82 -2.20 17.91
CA GLN A 49 -4.80 -2.15 18.99
C GLN A 49 -5.35 -3.53 19.36
N VAL A 50 -5.27 -4.49 18.42
CA VAL A 50 -5.80 -5.84 18.57
C VAL A 50 -4.75 -6.84 18.06
N ALA A 51 -4.72 -8.04 18.63
CA ALA A 51 -3.87 -9.12 18.13
C ALA A 51 -4.08 -9.33 16.62
N PRO A 52 -3.00 -9.45 15.83
CA PRO A 52 -3.10 -9.50 14.38
C PRO A 52 -3.82 -10.77 13.91
N ASN A 53 -5.07 -10.63 13.49
CA ASN A 53 -5.88 -11.72 12.95
C ASN A 53 -6.17 -11.49 11.47
N ASN A 54 -5.16 -11.79 10.65
CA ASN A 54 -5.27 -11.67 9.20
C ASN A 54 -6.38 -12.57 8.64
N THR A 55 -6.57 -13.77 9.21
CA THR A 55 -7.62 -14.69 8.81
C THR A 55 -9.01 -14.06 8.98
N ALA A 56 -9.35 -13.62 10.20
CA ALA A 56 -10.66 -13.02 10.45
C ALA A 56 -10.87 -11.74 9.63
N PHE A 57 -9.83 -10.90 9.51
CA PHE A 57 -9.90 -9.68 8.72
C PHE A 57 -10.14 -9.97 7.23
N SER A 58 -9.34 -10.86 6.63
CA SER A 58 -9.48 -11.25 5.23
C SER A 58 -10.81 -11.94 4.94
N THR A 59 -11.25 -12.88 5.78
CA THR A 59 -12.57 -13.53 5.64
C THR A 59 -13.72 -12.52 5.72
N THR A 60 -13.63 -11.55 6.62
CA THR A 60 -14.63 -10.48 6.73
C THR A 60 -14.64 -9.62 5.48
N LEU A 61 -13.47 -9.23 4.96
CA LEU A 61 -13.36 -8.50 3.70
C LEU A 61 -13.91 -9.30 2.51
N GLU A 62 -13.57 -10.58 2.40
CA GLU A 62 -14.12 -11.47 1.34
C GLU A 62 -15.65 -11.50 1.40
N ARG A 63 -16.24 -11.61 2.60
CA ARG A 63 -17.70 -11.60 2.78
C ARG A 63 -18.33 -10.25 2.41
N CYS A 64 -17.73 -9.14 2.84
CA CYS A 64 -18.20 -7.80 2.47
C CYS A 64 -18.12 -7.56 0.97
N LEU A 65 -17.01 -7.94 0.33
CA LEU A 65 -16.82 -7.86 -1.12
C LEU A 65 -17.85 -8.72 -1.86
N GLY A 66 -18.11 -9.94 -1.38
CA GLY A 66 -19.15 -10.82 -1.92
C GLY A 66 -20.54 -10.22 -1.84
N GLY A 67 -20.88 -9.56 -0.73
CA GLY A 67 -22.14 -8.81 -0.58
C GLY A 67 -22.29 -7.62 -1.54
N MET A 68 -21.18 -7.05 -1.99
CA MET A 68 -21.14 -5.99 -3.01
C MET A 68 -21.09 -6.54 -4.46
N GLY A 69 -21.17 -7.86 -4.65
CA GLY A 69 -21.13 -8.51 -5.96
C GLY A 69 -19.73 -8.80 -6.50
N PHE A 70 -18.67 -8.58 -5.71
CA PHE A 70 -17.31 -8.92 -6.12
C PHE A 70 -16.96 -10.34 -5.69
N GLN A 71 -16.72 -11.22 -6.66
CA GLN A 71 -16.33 -12.61 -6.40
C GLN A 71 -14.84 -12.81 -6.64
N LEU A 72 -14.12 -13.20 -5.59
CA LEU A 72 -12.75 -13.67 -5.71
C LEU A 72 -12.78 -15.13 -6.13
N GLN A 73 -12.05 -15.48 -7.19
CA GLN A 73 -12.18 -16.81 -7.81
C GLN A 73 -11.82 -17.97 -6.90
N HIS A 74 -10.99 -17.76 -5.86
CA HIS A 74 -10.53 -18.83 -4.97
C HIS A 74 -10.73 -18.41 -3.51
N GLN A 75 -11.40 -19.25 -2.72
CA GLN A 75 -11.49 -19.05 -1.26
C GLN A 75 -10.10 -19.10 -0.62
N ASN A 76 -9.87 -18.29 0.42
CA ASN A 76 -8.57 -18.13 1.10
C ASN A 76 -7.46 -17.46 0.26
N SER A 77 -7.74 -17.06 -0.98
CA SER A 77 -6.77 -16.33 -1.79
C SER A 77 -6.48 -14.95 -1.23
N LEU A 78 -7.47 -14.28 -0.63
CA LEU A 78 -7.27 -12.95 -0.06
C LEU A 78 -6.37 -13.02 1.17
N ARG A 79 -6.59 -13.98 2.07
CA ARG A 79 -5.79 -14.14 3.30
C ARG A 79 -4.28 -14.12 3.02
N ARG A 80 -3.83 -14.99 2.10
CA ARG A 80 -2.40 -15.09 1.78
C ARG A 80 -1.89 -13.85 1.07
N ARG A 81 -2.62 -13.36 0.07
CA ARG A 81 -2.18 -12.21 -0.74
C ARG A 81 -2.18 -10.90 0.06
N PHE A 82 -3.22 -10.67 0.86
CA PHE A 82 -3.33 -9.56 1.78
C PHE A 82 -2.27 -9.62 2.88
N GLY A 83 -2.02 -10.80 3.47
CA GLY A 83 -0.93 -10.99 4.42
C GLY A 83 0.44 -10.63 3.85
N ASN A 84 0.72 -11.05 2.62
CA ASN A 84 1.95 -10.66 1.94
C ASN A 84 2.01 -9.15 1.65
N CYS A 85 0.92 -8.54 1.15
CA CYS A 85 0.84 -7.08 0.98
C CYS A 85 1.18 -6.36 2.28
N LEU A 86 0.54 -6.74 3.38
CA LEU A 86 0.70 -6.09 4.67
C LEU A 86 2.11 -6.26 5.23
N LEU A 87 2.70 -7.46 5.09
CA LEU A 87 4.07 -7.73 5.49
C LEU A 87 5.05 -6.79 4.76
N TRP A 88 4.98 -6.75 3.42
CA TRP A 88 5.85 -5.91 2.61
C TRP A 88 5.62 -4.42 2.85
N TYR A 89 4.37 -4.02 3.09
CA TYR A 89 4.03 -2.64 3.44
C TYR A 89 4.64 -2.23 4.79
N ILE A 90 4.53 -3.08 5.82
CA ILE A 90 5.14 -2.84 7.13
C ILE A 90 6.66 -2.75 6.98
N HIS A 91 7.28 -3.69 6.25
CA HIS A 91 8.72 -3.69 6.00
C HIS A 91 9.18 -2.39 5.33
N LEU A 92 8.52 -1.99 4.22
CA LEU A 92 8.87 -0.76 3.51
C LEU A 92 8.74 0.48 4.41
N ARG A 93 7.69 0.56 5.25
CA ARG A 93 7.51 1.68 6.18
C ARG A 93 8.59 1.71 7.26
N SER A 94 9.00 0.56 7.78
CA SER A 94 10.09 0.47 8.76
C SER A 94 11.41 0.93 8.16
N GLU A 95 11.76 0.45 6.98
CA GLU A 95 12.95 0.87 6.23
C GLU A 95 12.93 2.37 5.92
N PHE A 96 11.79 2.87 5.42
CA PHE A 96 11.62 4.30 5.16
C PHE A 96 11.80 5.14 6.43
N LYS A 97 11.21 4.72 7.55
CA LYS A 97 11.34 5.43 8.83
C LYS A 97 12.78 5.44 9.33
N ALA A 98 13.50 4.32 9.20
CA ALA A 98 14.91 4.23 9.57
C ALA A 98 15.79 5.13 8.69
N HIS A 99 15.60 5.09 7.36
CA HIS A 99 16.34 5.94 6.42
C HIS A 99 16.05 7.42 6.63
N TYR A 100 14.77 7.80 6.80
CA TYR A 100 14.39 9.18 7.09
C TYR A 100 14.95 9.66 8.43
N GLY A 101 14.94 8.82 9.46
CA GLY A 101 15.55 9.12 10.75
C GLY A 101 17.04 9.44 10.62
N LYS A 102 17.78 8.66 9.83
CA LYS A 102 19.21 8.92 9.55
C LYS A 102 19.44 10.26 8.86
N LEU A 103 18.62 10.59 7.84
CA LEU A 103 18.72 11.89 7.14
C LEU A 103 18.43 13.07 8.06
N VAL A 104 17.40 12.96 8.90
CA VAL A 104 17.05 14.01 9.85
C VAL A 104 18.13 14.17 10.92
N GLU A 105 18.71 13.07 11.40
CA GLU A 105 19.79 13.14 12.39
C GLU A 105 21.06 13.76 11.79
N ALA A 106 21.44 13.36 10.58
CA ALA A 106 22.57 13.97 9.87
C ALA A 106 22.37 15.49 9.70
N ALA A 107 21.18 15.92 9.28
CA ALA A 107 20.85 17.34 9.15
C ALA A 107 20.85 18.06 10.51
N ARG A 108 20.39 17.41 11.58
CA ARG A 108 20.43 17.93 12.95
C ARG A 108 21.86 18.15 13.42
N ILE A 109 22.75 17.19 13.21
CA ILE A 109 24.18 17.30 13.57
C ILE A 109 24.82 18.46 12.80
N GLU A 110 24.57 18.56 11.49
CA GLU A 110 25.10 19.63 10.64
C GLU A 110 24.62 21.03 11.07
N HIS A 111 23.32 21.18 11.38
CA HIS A 111 22.73 22.49 11.64
C HIS A 111 22.76 22.94 13.11
N LEU A 112 22.79 22.02 14.07
CA LEU A 112 22.71 22.32 15.51
C LEU A 112 24.01 22.00 16.26
N GLY A 113 25.01 21.41 15.61
CA GLY A 113 26.30 21.09 16.24
C GLY A 113 26.19 20.16 17.44
N LEU A 114 25.11 19.38 17.52
CA LEU A 114 24.90 18.44 18.62
C LEU A 114 25.83 17.23 18.46
N PRO A 115 26.47 16.76 19.56
CA PRO A 115 27.26 15.54 19.51
C PRO A 115 26.35 14.36 19.15
N GLU A 116 26.84 13.46 18.29
CA GLU A 116 26.16 12.20 17.94
C GLU A 116 25.65 11.52 19.21
N SER A 117 24.36 11.21 19.27
CA SER A 117 23.82 10.39 20.36
C SER A 117 24.55 9.04 20.35
N PRO A 118 25.09 8.57 21.47
CA PRO A 118 25.82 7.30 21.50
C PRO A 118 24.92 6.13 21.09
N PRO A 119 25.49 5.08 20.47
CA PRO A 119 24.75 3.88 20.09
C PRO A 119 24.04 3.29 21.31
N ALA A 120 22.83 2.76 21.08
CA ALA A 120 21.93 2.26 22.12
C ALA A 120 22.45 1.03 22.92
N ASP A 121 23.68 0.59 22.70
CA ASP A 121 24.28 -0.60 23.32
C ASP A 121 24.79 -0.36 24.75
N GLU A 122 24.79 0.88 25.24
CA GLU A 122 25.26 1.21 26.60
C GLU A 122 24.12 1.51 27.58
N ARG A 123 22.97 0.87 27.42
CA ARG A 123 22.00 0.75 28.53
C ARG A 123 22.47 -0.36 29.45
N THR A 124 23.12 0.02 30.54
CA THR A 124 23.35 -0.83 31.71
C THR A 124 22.04 -1.56 32.06
N PRO A 125 22.02 -2.90 32.17
CA PRO A 125 20.81 -3.61 32.55
C PRO A 125 20.36 -3.15 33.94
N LEU A 126 19.15 -2.58 34.03
CA LEU A 126 18.50 -2.35 35.31
C LEU A 126 18.34 -3.72 36.00
N PRO A 127 18.64 -3.86 37.30
CA PRO A 127 18.49 -5.13 38.00
C PRO A 127 17.02 -5.56 38.01
N THR A 128 16.78 -6.76 37.50
CA THR A 128 15.47 -7.43 37.49
C THR A 128 14.99 -7.65 38.93
N PRO A 129 13.76 -7.26 39.31
CA PRO A 129 13.23 -7.61 40.63
C PRO A 129 13.01 -9.13 40.73
N PRO A 130 13.22 -9.73 41.92
CA PRO A 130 13.14 -11.17 42.09
C PRO A 130 11.71 -11.69 41.90
N ARG A 131 11.64 -12.77 41.13
CA ARG A 131 10.46 -13.55 40.78
C ARG A 131 9.89 -14.22 42.03
N ALA A 132 8.72 -13.78 42.47
CA ALA A 132 7.91 -14.52 43.44
C ALA A 132 7.30 -15.76 42.76
N ALA A 133 7.68 -16.94 43.25
CA ALA A 133 6.92 -18.18 43.12
C ALA A 133 5.80 -18.12 44.18
N THR A 134 4.56 -18.62 44.06
CA THR A 134 3.86 -19.76 43.44
C THR A 134 2.33 -19.43 43.51
N PRO A 135 1.32 -20.33 43.38
CA PRO A 135 1.20 -21.68 42.80
C PRO A 135 0.04 -21.82 41.77
N GLU A 136 -0.04 -23.01 41.20
CA GLU A 136 -1.12 -23.60 40.38
C GLU A 136 -2.50 -23.52 41.05
N ASP A 137 -3.61 -23.37 40.30
CA ASP A 137 -4.59 -24.45 40.07
C ASP A 137 -5.86 -24.04 39.28
N ASN A 138 -6.38 -25.02 38.53
CA ASN A 138 -7.78 -25.30 38.20
C ASN A 138 -8.65 -24.43 37.24
N ARG A 139 -8.84 -25.01 36.04
CA ARG A 139 -10.09 -25.65 35.56
C ARG A 139 -11.36 -24.79 35.33
N ALA A 140 -11.65 -24.67 34.03
CA ALA A 140 -12.95 -24.83 33.36
C ALA A 140 -14.05 -23.75 33.46
N THR A 141 -14.69 -23.57 32.30
CA THR A 141 -16.16 -23.53 32.07
C THR A 141 -16.62 -22.24 31.37
N SER A 142 -16.84 -22.35 30.05
CA SER A 142 -17.89 -21.57 29.37
C SER A 142 -19.25 -22.08 29.87
N PRO A 143 -20.29 -21.22 29.94
CA PRO A 143 -21.18 -21.14 28.77
C PRO A 143 -21.80 -19.75 28.52
N SER A 144 -22.15 -19.53 27.25
CA SER A 144 -23.22 -18.62 26.74
C SER A 144 -24.61 -19.18 27.18
N PRO A 145 -25.81 -18.60 26.95
CA PRO A 145 -26.19 -17.57 25.94
C PRO A 145 -27.37 -16.63 26.35
N ALA A 146 -27.95 -15.98 25.33
CA ALA A 146 -29.28 -15.33 25.26
C ALA A 146 -29.35 -13.85 25.71
N GLU A 147 -30.06 -12.90 25.07
CA GLU A 147 -31.05 -12.95 23.99
C GLU A 147 -31.49 -11.53 23.54
N ARG A 148 -32.03 -11.48 22.30
CA ARG A 148 -33.15 -10.64 21.79
C ARG A 148 -33.03 -9.11 21.64
N GLY A 149 -33.38 -8.66 20.42
CA GLY A 149 -33.95 -7.34 20.14
C GLY A 149 -34.13 -7.05 18.64
N ARG A 150 -35.29 -7.41 18.05
CA ARG A 150 -35.76 -7.02 16.70
C ARG A 150 -36.24 -5.56 16.68
N THR A 151 -36.15 -4.81 15.58
CA THR A 151 -37.26 -4.41 14.64
C THR A 151 -36.70 -3.29 13.70
N SER A 152 -36.64 -3.40 12.36
CA SER A 152 -37.63 -3.25 11.25
C SER A 152 -37.78 -1.83 10.63
N THR A 153 -37.61 -1.74 9.30
CA THR A 153 -38.21 -0.80 8.28
C THR A 153 -37.80 0.70 8.33
N THR A 154 -37.49 1.49 7.28
CA THR A 154 -37.76 1.55 5.80
C THR A 154 -36.87 2.69 5.17
N PRO A 155 -36.67 2.78 3.82
CA PRO A 155 -35.90 3.84 3.09
C PRO A 155 -36.82 5.04 2.67
N PRO A 156 -36.44 6.13 1.91
CA PRO A 156 -35.37 6.39 0.89
C PRO A 156 -34.84 7.89 0.91
N PRO A 157 -34.57 8.65 -0.20
CA PRO A 157 -33.79 8.45 -1.44
C PRO A 157 -32.59 9.45 -1.61
N SER A 158 -31.76 9.22 -2.64
CA SER A 158 -30.76 10.17 -3.19
C SER A 158 -31.43 11.18 -4.15
N PRO A 159 -30.88 12.39 -4.45
CA PRO A 159 -30.00 12.51 -5.65
C PRO A 159 -29.01 13.71 -5.69
N ARG A 160 -28.20 13.73 -6.77
CA ARG A 160 -27.46 14.85 -7.45
C ARG A 160 -25.96 14.92 -7.16
N GLN A 161 -25.10 14.42 -8.05
CA GLN A 161 -24.62 15.04 -9.31
C GLN A 161 -24.04 16.46 -9.16
N HIS A 162 -22.73 16.53 -8.93
CA HIS A 162 -21.93 17.70 -9.28
C HIS A 162 -20.71 17.26 -10.11
N GLY A 163 -20.87 17.32 -11.43
CA GLY A 163 -19.75 17.33 -12.36
C GLY A 163 -19.00 18.65 -12.23
N ARG A 164 -17.80 18.61 -11.65
CA ARG A 164 -16.86 19.72 -11.71
C ARG A 164 -16.25 19.77 -13.13
N LYS A 165 -16.81 20.63 -13.98
CA LYS A 165 -16.15 21.11 -15.20
C LYS A 165 -14.80 21.72 -14.80
N ARG A 166 -13.70 21.08 -15.24
CA ARG A 166 -12.36 21.68 -15.18
C ARG A 166 -12.36 22.96 -16.01
N ARG A 167 -12.12 24.09 -15.34
CA ARG A 167 -11.85 25.39 -15.93
C ARG A 167 -10.58 25.27 -16.77
N ARG A 168 -10.71 25.50 -18.08
CA ARG A 168 -9.61 25.59 -19.04
C ARG A 168 -8.78 26.82 -18.66
N GLU A 169 -7.58 26.60 -18.13
CA GLU A 169 -6.58 27.66 -18.00
C GLU A 169 -6.15 28.09 -19.40
N GLU A 170 -6.35 29.37 -19.69
CA GLU A 170 -5.83 30.04 -20.87
C GLU A 170 -4.31 30.04 -20.80
N THR A 171 -3.69 29.48 -21.84
CA THR A 171 -2.25 29.43 -22.01
C THR A 171 -1.76 30.85 -22.40
N PRO A 172 -0.73 31.40 -21.75
CA PRO A 172 -0.18 32.70 -22.14
C PRO A 172 0.42 32.65 -23.56
N PRO A 173 0.47 33.80 -24.27
CA PRO A 173 0.87 33.84 -25.68
C PRO A 173 2.31 33.33 -25.85
N VAL A 174 2.44 32.29 -26.68
CA VAL A 174 3.72 31.68 -27.06
C VAL A 174 4.46 32.69 -27.94
N VAL A 175 5.59 33.20 -27.45
CA VAL A 175 6.55 33.95 -28.26
C VAL A 175 7.04 33.01 -29.37
N PRO A 176 6.98 33.39 -30.66
CA PRO A 176 7.44 32.53 -31.74
C PRO A 176 8.91 32.19 -31.54
N SER A 177 9.21 30.91 -31.35
CA SER A 177 10.59 30.43 -31.32
C SER A 177 11.27 30.81 -32.65
N PRO A 178 12.49 31.40 -32.63
CA PRO A 178 13.24 31.73 -33.85
C PRO A 178 13.73 30.49 -34.61
N PHE A 179 13.48 29.29 -34.10
CA PHE A 179 13.81 28.03 -34.75
C PHE A 179 12.56 27.42 -35.39
N PRO A 180 12.67 26.86 -36.62
CA PRO A 180 11.57 26.13 -37.23
C PRO A 180 11.11 25.02 -36.28
N GLU A 181 9.79 24.90 -36.10
CA GLU A 181 9.24 23.85 -35.25
C GLU A 181 9.74 22.49 -35.77
N PRO A 182 10.41 21.69 -34.92
CA PRO A 182 10.86 20.39 -35.34
C PRO A 182 9.63 19.57 -35.76
N PRO A 183 9.73 18.77 -36.85
CA PRO A 183 8.61 17.97 -37.31
C PRO A 183 8.09 17.11 -36.15
N PRO A 184 6.76 16.99 -35.99
CA PRO A 184 6.16 16.23 -34.90
C PRO A 184 6.71 14.81 -34.92
N ARG A 185 7.45 14.45 -33.88
CA ARG A 185 8.09 13.15 -33.79
C ARG A 185 7.02 12.10 -33.53
N THR A 186 6.71 11.31 -34.54
CA THR A 186 5.78 10.16 -34.44
C THR A 186 6.32 9.00 -33.60
N ARG A 187 7.61 9.06 -33.24
CA ARG A 187 8.29 8.06 -32.40
C ARG A 187 9.30 8.70 -31.46
N ALA A 188 9.49 8.09 -30.29
CA ALA A 188 10.54 8.47 -29.34
C ALA A 188 11.95 8.30 -29.95
N CYS A 189 12.92 9.09 -29.47
CA CYS A 189 14.29 9.06 -29.98
C CYS A 189 14.98 7.71 -29.73
N GLU A 190 16.01 7.40 -30.53
CA GLU A 190 16.71 6.11 -30.45
C GLU A 190 17.33 5.87 -29.08
N TYR A 191 17.86 6.91 -28.43
CA TYR A 191 18.40 6.83 -27.08
C TYR A 191 17.37 6.32 -26.06
N LEU A 192 16.16 6.89 -26.04
CA LEU A 192 15.09 6.47 -25.14
C LEU A 192 14.62 5.04 -25.45
N ARG A 193 14.60 4.67 -26.73
CA ARG A 193 14.26 3.31 -27.18
C ARG A 193 15.30 2.28 -26.75
N ARG A 194 16.60 2.62 -26.80
CA ARG A 194 17.69 1.78 -26.27
C ARG A 194 17.59 1.64 -24.75
N ARG A 195 17.16 2.69 -24.03
CA ARG A 195 17.07 2.66 -22.56
C ARG A 195 15.84 1.95 -22.02
N CYS A 196 14.70 2.06 -22.71
CA CYS A 196 13.55 1.21 -22.46
C CYS A 196 12.77 0.93 -23.76
N PRO A 197 12.96 -0.25 -24.36
CA PRO A 197 12.22 -0.66 -25.55
C PRO A 197 10.71 -0.79 -25.29
N ALA A 198 10.31 -1.15 -24.06
CA ALA A 198 8.90 -1.34 -23.71
C ALA A 198 8.12 -0.01 -23.60
N CYS A 199 8.73 1.06 -23.09
CA CYS A 199 8.08 2.36 -22.95
C CYS A 199 8.14 3.20 -24.23
N PHE A 200 9.21 3.05 -25.01
CA PHE A 200 9.50 3.96 -26.13
C PHE A 200 9.57 3.24 -27.50
N GLY A 201 9.62 1.91 -27.51
CA GLY A 201 9.87 1.10 -28.70
C GLY A 201 8.65 0.46 -29.35
N ASN A 202 7.42 0.76 -28.89
CA ASN A 202 6.17 0.15 -29.39
C ASN A 202 6.15 -1.38 -29.34
N LEU A 203 6.94 -2.00 -28.46
CA LEU A 203 6.90 -3.43 -28.22
C LEU A 203 5.60 -3.79 -27.49
N LYS A 204 4.63 -4.30 -28.25
CA LYS A 204 3.52 -5.06 -27.66
C LYS A 204 4.13 -6.32 -27.05
N ARG A 205 3.91 -6.53 -25.76
CA ARG A 205 4.45 -7.69 -25.05
C ARG A 205 3.60 -8.90 -25.44
N ASP A 206 4.19 -9.91 -26.06
CA ASP A 206 3.51 -11.19 -26.28
C ASP A 206 3.32 -11.90 -24.93
N PRO A 207 2.10 -12.38 -24.63
CA PRO A 207 1.81 -13.08 -23.38
C PRO A 207 2.49 -14.47 -23.28
N ALA A 208 3.19 -14.92 -24.33
CA ALA A 208 3.81 -16.25 -24.42
C ALA A 208 5.29 -16.31 -23.98
N MET A 209 5.90 -15.21 -23.55
CA MET A 209 7.25 -15.23 -22.94
C MET A 209 7.20 -15.28 -21.40
N LEU A 210 6.45 -16.25 -20.85
CA LEU A 210 6.49 -16.67 -19.45
C LEU A 210 6.42 -18.20 -19.36
#